data_AF-A0A090Z166-F1
#
_entry.id   AF-A0A090Z166-F1
#
_cell.length_a   1.000
_cell.length_b   1.000
_cell.length_c   1.000
_cell.angle_alpha   90.00
_cell.angle_beta   90.00
_cell.angle_gamma   90.00
#
_symmetry.space_group_name_H-M   'P 1'
#
loop_
_entity.id
_entity.type
_entity.pdbx_description
1 polymer ?
#
loop_
_entity_poly.entity_id
_entity_poly.type
_entity_poly.pdbx_seq_one_letter_code
_entity_poly.pdbx_strand_id
1 'polypeptide(L)' 'MNKKFSNLETMPATFGYSHVVEVSNARRTIYISGQVTIHTDGQVVGIGYSIAKRGV' A
#
# COMPACT_ATOMS: atom_id res chain seq x y z
N MET A 1 9.64 -1.75 -21.36
CA MET A 1 9.35 -1.82 -19.92
C MET A 1 7.90 -1.42 -19.71
N ASN A 2 7.02 -2.39 -19.40
CA ASN A 2 5.61 -2.14 -19.17
C ASN A 2 5.39 -1.85 -17.67
N LYS A 3 4.63 -0.79 -17.35
CA LYS A 3 4.28 -0.41 -15.97
C LYS A 3 2.76 -0.38 -15.84
N LYS A 4 2.23 -1.13 -14.87
CA LYS A 4 0.81 -1.11 -14.51
C LYS A 4 0.65 -0.57 -13.10
N PHE A 5 -0.13 0.48 -12.96
CA PHE A 5 -0.47 1.11 -11.70
C PHE A 5 -1.85 0.62 -11.23
N SER A 6 -1.99 0.26 -9.96
CA SER A 6 -3.26 -0.24 -9.42
C SER A 6 -3.47 0.21 -7.98
N ASN A 7 -4.72 0.61 -7.72
CA ASN A 7 -5.27 0.90 -6.40
C ASN A 7 -6.49 0.00 -6.20
N LEU A 8 -6.50 -0.80 -5.14
CA LEU A 8 -7.62 -1.68 -4.81
C LEU A 8 -8.73 -0.88 -4.14
N GLU A 9 -9.99 -1.23 -4.40
CA GLU A 9 -11.17 -0.56 -3.81
C GLU A 9 -11.22 -0.66 -2.29
N THR A 10 -10.60 -1.69 -1.71
CA THR A 10 -10.55 -1.92 -0.26
C THR A 10 -9.44 -1.14 0.44
N MET A 11 -8.60 -0.41 -0.30
CA MET A 11 -7.50 0.38 0.26
C MET A 11 -7.85 1.86 0.36
N PRO A 12 -7.28 2.59 1.34
CA PRO A 12 -7.46 4.02 1.45
C PRO A 12 -7.07 4.76 0.16
N ALA A 13 -7.73 5.89 -0.10
CA ALA A 13 -7.40 6.72 -1.25
C ALA A 13 -5.93 7.16 -1.21
N THR A 14 -5.27 7.13 -2.37
CA THR A 14 -3.88 7.54 -2.53
C THR A 14 -3.77 9.02 -2.93
N PHE A 15 -2.74 9.73 -2.46
CA PHE A 15 -2.45 11.12 -2.86
C PHE A 15 -1.08 11.22 -3.53
N GLY A 16 -1.05 11.25 -4.86
CA GLY A 16 0.20 11.38 -5.64
C GLY A 16 1.03 10.10 -5.79
N TYR A 17 0.50 8.94 -5.41
CA TYR A 17 1.16 7.62 -5.57
C TYR A 17 0.14 6.51 -5.88
N SER A 18 0.62 5.28 -6.15
CA SER A 18 -0.22 4.08 -6.26
C SER A 18 0.17 3.06 -5.18
N HIS A 19 -0.80 2.28 -4.71
CA HIS A 19 -0.52 1.22 -3.74
C HIS A 19 0.35 0.12 -4.34
N VAL A 20 0.08 -0.23 -5.60
CA VAL A 20 0.81 -1.28 -6.32
C VAL A 20 1.29 -0.77 -7.67
N VAL A 21 2.56 -1.03 -7.97
CA VAL A 21 3.14 -0.87 -9.31
C VAL A 21 3.72 -2.20 -9.75
N GLU A 22 3.17 -2.76 -10.82
CA GLU A 22 3.74 -3.91 -11.49
C GLU A 22 4.65 -3.45 -12.63
N VAL A 23 5.89 -3.93 -12.64
CA VAL A 23 6.83 -3.71 -13.73
C VAL A 23 7.12 -5.05 -14.39
N SER A 24 6.70 -5.17 -15.64
CA SER A 24 6.93 -6.34 -16.48
C SER A 24 8.03 -6.02 -17.50
N ASN A 25 9.19 -6.64 -17.31
CA ASN A 25 10.26 -6.71 -18.30
C ASN A 25 10.65 -8.20 -18.48
N ALA A 26 11.92 -8.58 -18.42
CA ALA A 26 12.33 -9.99 -18.45
C ALA A 26 11.83 -10.83 -17.24
N ARG A 27 11.54 -10.17 -16.10
CA ARG A 27 10.87 -10.75 -14.93
C ARG A 27 9.79 -9.80 -14.44
N ARG A 28 8.74 -10.37 -13.83
CA ARG A 28 7.66 -9.63 -13.16
C ARG A 28 8.15 -9.17 -11.79
N THR A 29 8.15 -7.86 -11.56
CA THR A 29 8.46 -7.26 -10.24
C THR A 29 7.26 -6.46 -9.77
N ILE A 30 6.88 -6.64 -8.51
CA ILE A 30 5.74 -5.94 -7.90
C ILE A 30 6.29 -5.06 -6.78
N TYR A 31 6.08 -3.75 -6.91
CA TYR A 31 6.37 -2.77 -5.87
C TYR A 31 5.09 -2.49 -5.10
N ILE A 32 5.17 -2.57 -3.77
CA ILE A 32 4.06 -2.29 -2.86
C ILE A 32 4.48 -1.11 -1.98
N SER A 33 3.67 -0.06 -1.95
CA SER A 33 3.90 1.09 -1.08
C SER A 33 3.87 0.68 0.39
N GLY A 34 4.58 1.40 1.26
CA GLY A 34 4.64 1.08 2.70
C GLY A 34 3.25 1.01 3.32
N GLN A 35 2.93 -0.11 3.97
CA GLN A 35 1.61 -0.34 4.56
C GLN A 35 1.62 0.06 6.05
N VAL A 36 0.54 0.73 6.46
CA VAL A 36 0.25 1.04 7.86
C VAL A 36 -1.11 0.42 8.18
N THR A 37 -1.27 -0.06 9.41
CA THR A 37 -2.55 -0.60 9.87
C THR A 37 -3.56 0.53 10.00
N ILE A 38 -4.37 0.70 8.95
CA ILE A 38 -5.41 1.71 8.84
C ILE A 38 -6.71 0.96 8.47
N HIS A 39 -7.81 1.30 9.11
CA HIS A 39 -9.14 0.83 8.73
C HIS A 39 -9.53 1.36 7.34
N THR A 40 -10.50 0.71 6.70
CA THR A 40 -10.99 1.09 5.36
C THR A 40 -11.57 2.52 5.30
N ASP A 41 -11.94 3.08 6.44
CA ASP A 41 -12.42 4.46 6.60
C ASP A 41 -11.28 5.49 6.76
N GLY A 42 -10.01 5.05 6.73
CA GLY A 42 -8.84 5.91 6.88
C GLY A 42 -8.40 6.14 8.33
N GLN A 43 -9.02 5.51 9.32
CA GLN A 43 -8.61 5.65 10.72
C GLN A 43 -7.44 4.73 11.06
N VAL A 44 -6.44 5.24 11.78
CA VAL A 44 -5.34 4.43 12.28
C VAL A 44 -5.87 3.44 13.32
N VAL A 45 -5.55 2.16 13.15
CA VAL A 45 -5.90 1.13 14.13
C VAL A 45 -5.05 1.32 15.39
N GLY A 46 -5.70 1.33 16.56
CA GLY A 46 -5.00 1.31 17.86
C GLY A 46 -4.66 2.68 18.45
N ILE A 47 -5.41 3.74 18.15
CA ILE A 47 -5.28 5.03 18.84
C ILE A 47 -5.39 4.80 20.36
N GLY A 48 -4.30 5.08 21.10
CA GLY A 48 -4.20 4.84 22.56
C GLY A 48 -3.34 3.64 22.96
N TYR A 49 -2.97 2.78 22.00
CA TYR A 49 -1.93 1.76 22.16
C TYR A 49 -0.75 2.17 21.27
N SER A 50 0.48 1.88 21.70
CA SER A 50 1.65 2.05 20.82
C SER A 50 1.40 1.23 19.55
N ILE A 51 1.13 1.93 18.44
CA ILE A 51 0.91 1.32 17.13
C ILE A 51 2.11 0.44 16.83
N ALA A 52 1.94 -0.87 16.97
CA ALA A 52 2.95 -1.83 16.56
C ALA A 52 2.95 -1.81 15.04
N LYS A 53 3.71 -0.87 14.44
CA LYS A 53 4.39 -1.18 13.18
C LYS A 53 5.18 -2.43 13.49
N ARG A 54 4.68 -3.60 13.09
CA ARG A 54 5.46 -4.82 13.17
C ARG A 54 6.63 -4.60 12.23
N GLY A 55 7.78 -4.24 12.81
CA GLY A 55 9.05 -4.19 12.11
C GLY A 55 9.21 -5.50 11.39
N VAL A 56 9.53 -5.41 10.10
CA VAL A 56 9.96 -6.55 9.30
C VAL A 56 11.18 -7.18 9.96
#